data_AF-A0A957WIW5-F1
#
_entry.id   AF-A0A957WIW5-F1
#
_cell.length_a   1.000
_cell.length_b   1.000
_cell.length_c   1.000
_cell.angle_alpha   90.00
_cell.angle_beta   90.00
_cell.angle_gamma   90.00
#
_symmetry.space_group_name_H-M   'P 1'
#
loop_
_entity.id
_entity.type
_entity.pdbx_description
1 polymer ?
#
loop_
_entity_poly.entity_id
_entity_poly.type
_entity_poly.pdbx_seq_one_letter_code
_entity_poly.pdbx_strand_id
1 'polypeptide(L)' 'MYPALAVVQSLNRLCAEAHIRPKILWVGSVGGLEQQLVERAGLEIELIPAAGLRGKNPVAAAQGLWALL' A
#
# COMPACT_ATOMS: atom_id res chain seq x y z
N MET A 1 0.30 -0.82 -13.24
CA MET A 1 1.04 0.43 -12.98
C MET A 1 0.91 0.72 -11.49
N TYR A 2 1.98 1.10 -10.77
CA TYR A 2 1.96 1.33 -9.31
C TYR A 2 2.40 2.76 -8.97
N PRO A 3 1.48 3.74 -9.02
CA PRO A 3 1.82 5.17 -8.91
C PRO A 3 2.54 5.52 -7.61
N ALA A 4 2.10 4.97 -6.48
CA ALA A 4 2.72 5.24 -5.19
C ALA A 4 4.17 4.74 -5.11
N LEU A 5 4.49 3.57 -5.69
CA LEU A 5 5.89 3.09 -5.78
C LEU A 5 6.74 4.00 -6.66
N ALA A 6 6.19 4.53 -7.75
CA ALA A 6 6.90 5.49 -8.61
C ALA A 6 7.20 6.81 -7.86
N VAL A 7 6.27 7.28 -7.02
CA VAL A 7 6.49 8.44 -6.14
C VAL A 7 7.60 8.16 -5.13
N VAL A 8 7.58 7.00 -4.46
CA VAL A 8 8.65 6.60 -3.51
C VAL A 8 10.02 6.59 -4.20
N GLN A 9 10.12 6.02 -5.40
CA GLN A 9 11.36 6.00 -6.17
C GLN A 9 11.84 7.42 -6.50
N SER A 10 10.92 8.31 -6.88
CA SER A 10 11.22 9.69 -7.23
C SER A 10 11.65 10.51 -6.00
N LEU A 11 10.96 10.34 -4.86
CA LEU A 11 11.32 10.97 -3.59
C LEU A 11 12.69 10.53 -3.11
N ASN A 12 13.00 9.23 -3.16
CA ASN A 12 14.32 8.72 -2.78
C ASN A 12 15.44 9.35 -3.62
N ARG A 13 15.22 9.54 -4.93
CA ARG A 13 16.19 10.22 -5.81
C ARG A 13 16.40 11.67 -5.40
N LEU A 14 15.32 12.44 -5.27
CA LEU A 14 15.37 13.86 -4.92
C LEU A 14 15.99 14.10 -3.53
N CYS A 15 15.64 13.27 -2.55
CA CYS A 15 16.22 13.36 -1.22
C CYS A 15 17.69 12.96 -1.20
N ALA A 16 18.11 11.98 -2.01
CA ALA A 16 19.52 11.62 -2.14
C ALA A 16 20.35 12.79 -2.70
N GLU A 17 19.87 13.47 -3.73
CA GLU A 17 20.49 14.68 -4.29
C GLU A 17 20.60 15.81 -3.24
N ALA A 18 19.56 15.97 -2.42
CA ALA A 18 19.52 16.95 -1.33
C ALA A 18 20.23 16.50 -0.04
N HIS A 19 20.86 15.32 0.00
CA HIS A 19 21.46 14.71 1.20
C HIS A 19 20.49 14.54 2.39
N ILE A 20 19.20 14.36 2.11
CA ILE A 20 18.14 14.10 3.07
C ILE A 20 17.82 12.59 3.10
N ARG A 21 17.46 12.06 4.27
CA ARG A 21 16.93 10.71 4.42
C ARG A 21 15.44 10.79 4.77
N PRO A 22 14.53 10.52 3.82
CA PRO A 22 13.10 10.63 4.07
C PRO A 22 12.65 9.41 4.89
N LYS A 23 11.80 9.64 5.89
CA LYS A 23 11.05 8.56 6.54
C LYS A 23 9.75 8.36 5.77
N ILE A 24 9.58 7.18 5.17
CA ILE A 24 8.43 6.85 4.32
C ILE A 24 7.69 5.68 4.97
N LEU A 25 6.40 5.89 5.23
CA LEU A 25 5.47 4.85 5.65
C LEU A 25 4.50 4.55 4.51
N TRP A 26 4.41 3.29 4.11
CA TRP A 26 3.39 2.84 3.18
C TRP A 26 2.12 2.46 3.94
N VAL A 27 0.99 3.08 3.61
CA VAL A 27 -0.31 2.72 4.16
C VAL A 27 -1.13 2.01 3.08
N GLY A 28 -1.55 0.78 3.36
CA GLY A 28 -2.30 -0.06 2.41
C GLY A 28 -3.45 -0.82 3.08
N SER A 29 -4.16 -1.64 2.31
CA SER A 29 -5.18 -2.54 2.86
C SER A 29 -4.62 -3.93 3.10
N VAL A 30 -5.10 -4.63 4.13
CA VAL A 30 -4.81 -6.06 4.33
C VAL A 30 -5.21 -6.85 3.09
N GLY A 31 -4.29 -7.66 2.55
CA GLY A 31 -4.52 -8.44 1.34
C GLY A 31 -4.65 -7.61 0.06
N GLY A 32 -4.24 -6.33 0.11
CA GLY A 32 -4.15 -5.45 -1.05
C GLY A 32 -3.15 -5.97 -2.09
N LEU A 33 -3.38 -5.63 -3.36
CA LEU A 33 -2.56 -6.08 -4.49
C LEU A 33 -1.08 -5.73 -4.31
N GLU A 34 -0.80 -4.55 -3.76
CA GLU A 34 0.53 -3.98 -3.61
C GLU A 34 1.30 -4.50 -2.39
N GLN A 35 0.64 -5.17 -1.44
CA GLN A 35 1.25 -5.54 -0.15
C GLN A 35 2.59 -6.26 -0.34
N GLN A 36 2.60 -7.34 -1.14
CA GLN A 36 3.82 -8.13 -1.38
C GLN A 36 4.91 -7.34 -2.10
N LEU A 37 4.54 -6.38 -2.96
CA LEU A 37 5.52 -5.56 -3.69
C LEU A 37 6.21 -4.58 -2.76
N VAL A 38 5.45 -3.98 -1.85
CA VAL A 38 5.94 -3.00 -0.86
C VAL A 38 6.83 -3.69 0.16
N GLU A 39 6.44 -4.87 0.64
CA GLU A 39 7.25 -5.70 1.54
C GLU A 39 8.60 -6.05 0.89
N ARG A 40 8.61 -6.48 -0.37
CA ARG A 40 9.85 -6.77 -1.12
C ARG A 40 10.70 -5.54 -1.40
N ALA A 41 10.08 -4.36 -1.48
CA ALA A 41 10.78 -3.09 -1.62
C ALA A 41 11.42 -2.61 -0.30
N GLY A 42 11.21 -3.33 0.81
CA GLY A 42 11.79 -3.00 2.11
C GLY A 42 11.20 -1.75 2.75
N LEU A 43 9.98 -1.35 2.36
CA LEU A 43 9.30 -0.20 2.92
C LEU A 43 8.63 -0.57 4.25
N GLU A 44 8.66 0.37 5.21
CA GLU A 44 7.82 0.29 6.40
C GLU A 44 6.35 0.32 5.93
N ILE A 45 5.55 -0.64 6.39
CA ILE A 45 4.18 -0.84 5.93
C ILE A 45 3.21 -0.92 7.10
N GLU A 46 2.11 -0.17 7.00
CA GLU A 46 0.95 -0.25 7.88
C GLU A 46 -0.27 -0.68 7.07
N LEU A 47 -0.90 -1.77 7.48
CA LEU A 47 -2.05 -2.35 6.80
C LEU A 47 -3.33 -2.04 7.59
N ILE A 48 -4.29 -1.44 6.90
CA ILE A 48 -5.60 -1.12 7.45
C ILE A 48 -6.58 -2.21 6.98
N PRO A 49 -7.41 -2.77 7.88
CA PRO A 49 -8.56 -3.56 7.48
C PRO A 49 -9.50 -2.67 6.66
N ALA A 50 -9.47 -2.82 5.34
CA ALA A 50 -10.28 -2.04 4.43
C ALA A 50 -10.85 -2.98 3.37
N ALA A 51 -12.15 -3.25 3.44
CA ALA A 51 -12.86 -3.96 2.40
C ALA A 51 -13.55 -2.95 1.49
N GLY A 52 -13.06 -2.79 0.27
CA GLY A 52 -13.80 -2.09 -0.76
C GLY A 52 -15.10 -2.84 -1.07
N LEU A 53 -16.21 -2.49 -0.41
CA LEU A 53 -17.51 -3.16 -0.58
C LEU A 53 -18.24 -2.69 -1.83
N ARG A 54 -17.93 -1.48 -2.29
CA ARG A 54 -18.61 -0.85 -3.43
C ARG A 54 -18.18 -1.50 -4.75
N GLY A 55 -19.15 -1.97 -5.53
CA GLY A 55 -18.91 -2.57 -6.85
C GLY A 55 -18.43 -4.03 -6.83
N LYS A 56 -18.39 -4.68 -5.66
CA LYS A 56 -18.12 -6.11 -5.53
C LYS A 56 -19.40 -6.93 -5.63
N ASN A 57 -19.28 -8.14 -6.19
CA ASN A 57 -20.38 -9.11 -6.14
C ASN A 57 -20.66 -9.52 -4.68
N PRO A 58 -21.85 -10.10 -4.37
CA PRO A 58 -22.25 -10.39 -2.98
C PRO A 58 -21.26 -11.28 -2.22
N VAL A 59 -20.63 -12.24 -2.90
CA VAL A 59 -19.64 -13.15 -2.31
C VAL A 59 -18.37 -12.40 -1.92
N ALA A 60 -17.85 -11.56 -2.83
CA ALA A 60 -16.65 -10.76 -2.60
C ALA A 60 -16.90 -9.63 -1.59
N ALA A 61 -18.15 -9.14 -1.47
CA ALA A 61 -18.57 -8.23 -0.41
C ALA A 61 -18.61 -8.93 0.96
N ALA A 62 -19.18 -10.15 1.03
CA ALA A 62 -19.19 -10.95 2.26
C ALA A 62 -17.78 -11.33 2.74
N GLN A 63 -16.89 -11.73 1.81
CA GLN A 63 -15.47 -11.96 2.11
C GLN A 63 -14.78 -10.69 2.62
N GLY A 64 -15.10 -9.54 2.02
CA GLY A 64 -14.61 -8.25 2.48
C GLY A 64 -15.08 -7.92 3.90
N LEU A 65 -16.36 -8.10 4.20
CA LEU A 65 -16.93 -7.91 5.54
C LEU A 65 -16.26 -8.81 6.58
N TRP A 66 -15.95 -10.06 6.25
CA TRP A 66 -15.21 -10.94 7.16
C TRP A 66 -13.81 -10.38 7.45
N ALA A 67 -13.10 -9.89 6.43
CA ALA A 67 -11.76 -9.31 6.61
C ALA A 67 -11.73 -7.99 7.43
N LEU A 68 -12.91 -7.45 7.79
CA LEU A 68 -13.06 -6.27 8.65
C LEU A 68 -13.40 -6.61 10.11
N LEU A 69 -13.77 -7.86 10.41
CA LEU A 69 -14.11 -8.37 11.75
C LEU A 69 -12.90 -9.00 12.43
#